data_AF-A0A933C9T0-F1
#
_entry.id   AF-A0A933C9T0-F1
#
_cell.length_a   1.000
_cell.length_b   1.000
_cell.length_c   1.000
_cell.angle_alpha   90.00
_cell.angle_beta   90.00
_cell.angle_gamma   90.00
#
_symmetry.space_group_name_H-M   'P 1'
#
loop_
_entity.id
_entity.type
_entity.pdbx_description
1 polymer ?
#
loop_
_entity_poly.entity_id
_entity_poly.type
_entity_poly.pdbx_seq_one_letter_code
_entity_poly.pdbx_strand_id
1 'polypeptide(L)'
;MAGRITYEPNRVFAKHLLNERQALFTFLRVLGVEACNWPGEHAMRPAAVNRKVWGGNRTWAVAQTQEVLISFLRTSHQQERDPCELLRPLLRSRAPRLADLRLSAGPAPPSRTVDVHGRRQPLREEGAAWPRQTITPALT
;
A
#
# COMPACT_ATOMS: atom_id res chain seq x y z
N MET A 1 24.14 7.72 -2.87
CA MET A 1 24.91 6.58 -2.34
C MET A 1 26.07 6.31 -3.28
N ALA A 2 27.29 6.67 -2.90
CA ALA A 2 28.49 6.56 -3.74
C ALA A 2 29.56 5.66 -3.07
N GLY A 3 29.13 4.49 -2.58
CA GLY A 3 30.04 3.49 -2.02
C GLY A 3 30.51 2.52 -3.09
N ARG A 4 31.78 2.12 -3.04
CA ARG A 4 32.33 1.08 -3.92
C ARG A 4 31.64 -0.26 -3.61
N ILE A 5 30.86 -0.79 -4.56
CA ILE A 5 30.22 -2.10 -4.42
C ILE A 5 31.23 -3.18 -4.81
N THR A 6 31.64 -3.99 -3.84
CA THR A 6 32.63 -5.06 -4.01
C THR A 6 32.02 -6.42 -4.36
N TYR A 7 30.76 -6.65 -3.98
CA TYR A 7 30.03 -7.89 -4.25
C TYR A 7 28.99 -7.65 -5.36
N GLU A 8 29.14 -8.37 -6.47
CA GLU A 8 28.38 -8.10 -7.71
C GLU A 8 26.84 -8.16 -7.53
N PRO A 9 26.26 -9.12 -6.79
CA PRO A 9 24.81 -9.15 -6.55
C PRO A 9 24.26 -7.92 -5.82
N ASN A 10 25.08 -7.20 -5.04
CA ASN A 10 24.63 -5.99 -4.35
C ASN A 10 24.36 -4.82 -5.30
N ARG A 11 24.79 -4.88 -6.57
CA ARG A 11 24.49 -3.85 -7.55
C ARG A 11 23.00 -3.71 -7.83
N VAL A 12 22.27 -4.84 -7.88
CA VAL A 12 20.82 -4.85 -8.10
C VAL A 12 20.12 -4.18 -6.91
N PHE A 13 20.54 -4.53 -5.69
CA PHE A 13 20.00 -3.93 -4.48
C PHE A 13 20.31 -2.43 -4.40
N ALA A 14 21.54 -2.01 -4.69
CA ALA A 14 21.93 -0.60 -4.71
C ALA A 14 21.12 0.20 -5.74
N LYS A 15 20.89 -0.35 -6.94
CA LYS A 15 20.02 0.26 -7.96
C LYS A 15 18.59 0.41 -7.43
N HIS A 16 18.06 -0.61 -6.75
CA HIS A 16 16.74 -0.53 -6.15
C HIS A 16 16.65 0.56 -5.08
N LEU A 17 17.63 0.66 -4.18
CA LEU A 17 17.67 1.72 -3.16
C LEU A 17 17.74 3.14 -3.78
N LEU A 18 18.45 3.31 -4.89
CA LEU A 18 18.52 4.59 -5.59
C LEU A 18 17.17 4.97 -6.22
N ASN A 19 16.46 4.00 -6.79
CA ASN A 19 15.12 4.21 -7.34
C ASN A 19 14.12 4.55 -6.24
N GLU A 20 14.17 3.84 -5.12
CA GLU A 20 13.26 4.03 -3.98
C GLU A 20 13.72 5.14 -3.01
N ARG A 21 14.70 5.96 -3.38
CA ARG A 21 15.28 7.00 -2.50
C ARG A 21 14.22 7.92 -1.89
N GLN A 22 13.13 8.17 -2.63
CA GLN A 22 12.03 9.02 -2.19
C GLN A 22 11.09 8.34 -1.20
N ALA A 23 11.13 7.02 -1.07
CA ALA A 23 10.38 6.25 -0.07
C ALA A 23 11.24 5.92 1.17
N LEU A 24 12.57 5.96 1.03
CA LEU A 24 13.50 5.73 2.15
C LEU A 24 13.48 6.90 3.13
N PHE A 25 13.62 6.59 4.42
CA PHE A 25 13.72 7.57 5.51
C PHE A 25 12.61 8.63 5.50
N THR A 26 11.38 8.24 5.17
CA THR A 26 10.21 9.15 5.13
C THR A 26 9.98 9.87 6.47
N PHE A 27 10.33 9.23 7.59
CA PHE A 27 10.28 9.82 8.93
C PHE A 27 11.16 11.06 9.10
N LEU A 28 12.21 11.24 8.29
CA LEU A 28 13.03 12.47 8.31
C LEU A 28 12.35 13.65 7.60
N ARG A 29 11.34 13.36 6.76
CA ARG A 29 10.68 14.35 5.89
C ARG A 29 9.23 14.63 6.28
N VAL A 30 8.56 13.68 6.92
CA VAL A 30 7.14 13.76 7.29
C VAL A 30 7.01 13.57 8.80
N LEU A 31 6.47 14.59 9.46
CA LEU A 31 6.18 14.53 10.90
C LEU A 31 5.10 13.48 11.18
N GLY A 32 5.26 12.75 12.30
CA GLY A 32 4.32 11.72 12.71
C GLY A 32 4.52 10.34 12.07
N VAL A 33 5.49 10.19 11.15
CA VAL A 33 5.90 8.88 10.64
C VAL A 33 6.98 8.32 11.55
N GLU A 34 6.75 7.13 12.10
CA GLU A 34 7.74 6.44 12.92
C GLU A 34 8.96 6.03 12.08
N ALA A 35 10.15 6.07 12.69
CA ALA A 35 11.37 5.53 12.07
C ALA A 35 11.32 4.00 11.94
N CYS A 36 10.45 3.35 12.71
CA CYS A 36 10.24 1.91 12.73
C CYS A 36 9.12 1.51 11.76
N ASN A 37 9.33 0.42 11.02
CA ASN A 37 8.29 -0.16 10.15
C ASN A 37 7.30 -1.05 10.91
N TRP A 38 7.40 -1.14 12.25
CA TRP A 38 6.57 -2.02 13.07
C TRP A 38 5.06 -1.87 12.81
N PRO A 39 4.47 -0.66 12.70
CA PRO A 39 3.05 -0.51 12.42
C PRO A 39 2.64 -1.10 11.06
N GLY A 40 3.47 -0.91 10.03
CA GLY A 40 3.23 -1.43 8.68
C GLY A 40 3.38 -2.95 8.62
N GLU A 41 4.42 -3.49 9.26
CA GLU A 41 4.61 -4.94 9.37
C GLU A 41 3.47 -5.61 10.13
N HIS A 42 3.10 -5.04 11.28
CA HIS A 42 1.99 -5.55 12.08
C HIS A 42 0.65 -5.47 11.33
N ALA A 43 0.44 -4.43 10.51
CA ALA A 43 -0.74 -4.33 9.66
C ALA A 43 -0.83 -5.48 8.63
N MET A 44 0.31 -5.93 8.10
CA MET A 44 0.38 -6.98 7.08
C MET A 44 0.38 -8.40 7.67
N ARG A 45 0.80 -8.59 8.92
CA ARG A 45 0.91 -9.91 9.56
C ARG A 45 -0.35 -10.79 9.49
N PRO A 46 -1.58 -10.27 9.73
CA PRO A 46 -2.79 -11.08 9.60
C PRO A 46 -2.94 -11.72 8.21
N ALA A 47 -2.56 -10.98 7.15
CA ALA A 47 -2.56 -11.48 5.78
C ALA A 47 -1.60 -12.64 5.57
N ALA A 48 -0.38 -12.48 6.07
CA ALA A 48 0.69 -13.46 5.94
C ALA A 48 0.36 -14.76 6.69
N VAL A 49 -0.19 -14.65 7.90
CA VAL A 49 -0.63 -15.80 8.70
C VAL A 49 -1.76 -16.54 8.00
N ASN A 50 -2.80 -15.84 7.55
CA ASN A 50 -3.92 -16.47 6.85
C ASN A 50 -3.47 -17.18 5.56
N ARG A 51 -2.60 -16.54 4.76
CA ARG A 51 -1.99 -17.18 3.58
C ARG A 51 -1.23 -18.45 3.95
N LYS A 52 -0.42 -18.41 5.01
CA LYS A 52 0.44 -19.54 5.41
C LYS A 52 -0.38 -20.73 5.89
N VAL A 53 -1.40 -20.48 6.72
CA VAL A 53 -2.17 -21.53 7.38
C VAL A 53 -3.21 -22.15 6.43
N TRP A 54 -3.89 -21.34 5.62
CA TRP A 54 -5.06 -21.81 4.86
C TRP A 54 -4.76 -22.17 3.41
N GLY A 55 -3.53 -21.96 2.91
CA GLY A 55 -3.17 -22.25 1.52
C GLY A 55 -3.96 -21.45 0.48
N GLY A 56 -4.77 -20.48 0.92
CA GLY A 56 -5.39 -19.47 0.06
C GLY A 56 -4.27 -18.71 -0.65
N ASN A 57 -4.40 -18.56 -1.97
CA ASN A 57 -3.42 -18.04 -2.95
C ASN A 57 -2.73 -19.09 -3.83
N ARG A 58 -3.21 -20.35 -3.87
CA ARG A 58 -2.78 -21.31 -4.91
C ARG A 58 -3.19 -20.89 -6.32
N THR A 59 -4.23 -20.06 -6.45
CA THR A 59 -4.68 -19.45 -7.70
C THR A 59 -4.74 -17.93 -7.58
N TRP A 60 -4.60 -17.23 -8.71
CA TRP A 60 -4.70 -15.77 -8.77
C TRP A 60 -6.07 -15.26 -8.33
N ALA A 61 -7.15 -15.98 -8.66
CA ALA A 61 -8.51 -15.60 -8.27
C ALA A 61 -8.69 -15.57 -6.74
N VAL A 62 -8.17 -16.58 -6.04
CA VAL A 62 -8.21 -16.62 -4.58
C VAL A 62 -7.30 -15.55 -3.98
N ALA A 63 -6.14 -15.27 -4.61
CA ALA A 63 -5.25 -14.20 -4.18
C ALA A 63 -5.87 -12.81 -4.25
N GLN A 64 -6.53 -12.51 -5.36
CA GLN A 64 -7.27 -11.26 -5.50
C GLN A 64 -8.41 -11.15 -4.47
N THR A 65 -9.13 -12.26 -4.24
CA THR A 65 -10.21 -12.28 -3.24
C THR A 65 -9.67 -12.02 -1.84
N GLN A 66 -8.55 -12.67 -1.47
CA GLN A 66 -7.90 -12.49 -0.19
C GLN A 66 -7.36 -11.05 -0.02
N GLU A 67 -6.77 -10.46 -1.06
CA GLU A 67 -6.32 -9.06 -1.06
C GLU A 67 -7.46 -8.09 -0.73
N VAL A 68 -8.60 -8.25 -1.42
CA VAL A 68 -9.79 -7.40 -1.20
C VAL A 68 -10.33 -7.58 0.22
N LEU A 69 -10.50 -8.82 0.69
CA LEU A 69 -11.05 -9.10 2.02
C LEU A 69 -10.16 -8.55 3.13
N ILE A 70 -8.85 -8.74 3.04
CA ILE A 70 -7.92 -8.23 4.06
C ILE A 70 -7.90 -6.70 4.07
N SER A 71 -7.93 -6.07 2.89
CA SER A 71 -7.98 -4.61 2.78
C SER A 71 -9.28 -4.06 3.40
N PHE A 72 -10.41 -4.71 3.13
CA PHE A 72 -11.70 -4.37 3.72
C PHE A 72 -11.69 -4.51 5.25
N LEU A 73 -11.23 -5.65 5.77
CA LEU A 73 -11.16 -5.91 7.22
C LEU A 73 -10.20 -4.93 7.90
N ARG A 74 -9.04 -4.65 7.30
CA ARG A 74 -8.07 -3.70 7.84
C ARG A 74 -8.63 -2.28 7.88
N THR A 75 -9.28 -1.85 6.81
CA THR A 75 -9.89 -0.52 6.72
C THR A 75 -11.03 -0.38 7.73
N SER A 76 -11.86 -1.41 7.89
CA SER A 76 -12.94 -1.44 8.90
C SER A 76 -12.37 -1.30 10.31
N HIS A 77 -11.32 -2.06 10.64
CA HIS A 77 -10.63 -1.97 11.93
C HIS A 77 -10.01 -0.60 12.18
N GLN A 78 -9.36 0.00 11.17
CA GLN A 78 -8.75 1.34 11.29
C GLN A 78 -9.79 2.45 11.52
N GLN A 79 -11.04 2.23 11.08
CA GLN A 79 -12.14 3.18 11.25
C GLN A 79 -13.08 2.80 12.40
N GLU A 80 -12.71 1.81 13.21
CA GLU A 80 -13.51 1.33 14.34
C GLU A 80 -14.94 0.91 13.95
N ARG A 81 -15.08 0.31 12.76
CA ARG A 81 -16.36 -0.21 12.23
C ARG A 81 -16.40 -1.72 12.35
N ASP A 82 -17.54 -2.27 12.73
CA ASP A 82 -17.76 -3.72 12.70
C ASP A 82 -17.84 -4.21 11.23
N PRO A 83 -16.90 -5.06 10.78
CA PRO A 83 -16.91 -5.57 9.41
C PRO A 83 -18.15 -6.42 9.09
N CYS A 84 -18.75 -7.10 10.07
CA CYS A 84 -19.96 -7.90 9.87
C CYS A 84 -21.19 -7.02 9.65
N GLU A 85 -21.30 -5.90 10.38
CA GLU A 85 -22.34 -4.89 10.13
C GLU A 85 -22.23 -4.30 8.73
N LEU A 86 -21.00 -4.08 8.25
CA LEU A 86 -20.75 -3.56 6.90
C LEU A 86 -21.01 -4.60 5.79
N LEU A 87 -20.61 -5.86 5.98
CA LEU A 87 -20.73 -6.91 4.95
C LEU A 87 -22.17 -7.40 4.74
N ARG A 88 -22.97 -7.53 5.81
CA ARG A 88 -24.33 -8.07 5.73
C ARG A 88 -25.23 -7.37 4.71
N PRO A 89 -25.36 -6.02 4.69
CA PRO A 89 -26.20 -5.34 3.70
C PRO A 89 -25.63 -5.41 2.27
N LEU A 90 -24.30 -5.51 2.13
CA LEU A 90 -23.64 -5.67 0.82
C LEU A 90 -23.96 -7.04 0.21
N LEU A 91 -23.81 -8.11 0.99
CA LEU A 91 -24.09 -9.48 0.56
C LEU A 91 -25.57 -9.75 0.27
N ARG A 92 -26.48 -9.02 0.91
CA ARG A 92 -27.94 -9.15 0.71
C ARG A 92 -28.48 -8.26 -0.41
N SER A 93 -27.65 -7.39 -0.97
CA SER A 93 -28.07 -6.48 -2.03
C SER A 93 -28.21 -7.21 -3.36
N ARG A 94 -29.29 -6.93 -4.10
CA ARG A 94 -29.45 -7.41 -5.49
C ARG A 94 -28.64 -6.59 -6.50
N ALA A 95 -28.17 -5.41 -6.11
CA ALA A 95 -27.34 -4.52 -6.91
C ALA A 95 -26.00 -4.22 -6.20
N PRO A 96 -24.90 -3.94 -6.93
CA PRO A 96 -23.64 -3.54 -6.32
C PRO A 96 -23.84 -2.31 -5.42
N ARG A 97 -23.35 -2.38 -4.18
CA ARG A 97 -23.34 -1.26 -3.24
C ARG A 97 -21.93 -1.00 -2.75
N LEU A 98 -21.62 0.27 -2.48
CA LEU A 98 -20.37 0.66 -1.84
C LEU A 98 -20.48 0.45 -0.34
N ALA A 99 -19.40 -0.05 0.26
CA ALA A 99 -19.26 -0.10 1.71
C ALA A 99 -19.14 1.33 2.25
N ASP A 100 -19.77 1.59 3.39
CA ASP A 100 -19.61 2.86 4.12
C ASP A 100 -18.27 2.87 4.88
N LEU A 101 -17.18 2.91 4.10
CA LEU A 101 -15.80 3.04 4.54
C LEU A 101 -15.22 4.30 3.92
N ARG A 102 -14.53 5.10 4.75
CA ARG A 102 -13.79 6.27 4.27
C ARG A 102 -12.55 5.80 3.53
N LEU A 103 -12.62 5.74 2.21
CA LEU A 103 -11.43 5.57 1.39
C LEU A 103 -10.78 6.96 1.30
N SER A 104 -9.65 7.14 1.98
CA SER A 104 -8.83 8.32 1.70
C SER A 104 -8.48 8.23 0.22
N ALA A 105 -8.85 9.24 -0.57
CA ALA A 105 -8.24 9.46 -1.86
C ALA A 105 -6.76 9.76 -1.57
N GLY A 106 -5.95 8.71 -1.44
CA GLY A 106 -4.51 8.88 -1.53
C GLY A 106 -4.20 9.60 -2.83
N PRO A 107 -3.04 10.26 -2.94
CA PRO A 107 -2.58 10.74 -4.24
C PRO A 107 -2.72 9.57 -5.23
N ALA A 108 -3.38 9.82 -6.36
CA ALA A 108 -3.64 8.80 -7.36
C ALA A 108 -2.34 8.01 -7.58
N PRO A 109 -2.35 6.67 -7.46
CA PRO A 109 -1.14 5.90 -7.70
C PRO A 109 -0.66 6.30 -9.11
N PRO A 110 0.65 6.55 -9.32
CA PRO A 110 1.15 6.75 -10.67
C PRO A 110 0.68 5.55 -11.47
N SER A 111 -0.12 5.82 -12.50
CA SER A 111 -0.78 4.79 -13.30
C SER A 111 0.26 3.74 -13.67
N ARG A 112 0.19 2.56 -13.05
CA ARG A 112 1.01 1.41 -13.43
C ARG A 112 0.45 0.92 -14.76
N THR A 113 0.86 1.57 -15.85
CA THR A 113 0.61 1.06 -17.19
C THR A 113 1.40 -0.23 -17.34
N VAL A 114 0.69 -1.35 -17.25
CA VAL A 114 1.18 -2.64 -17.70
C VAL A 114 0.82 -2.70 -19.18
N ASP A 115 1.81 -2.79 -20.06
CA ASP A 115 1.54 -2.99 -21.49
C ASP A 115 0.81 -4.31 -21.72
N VAL A 116 0.12 -4.43 -22.85
CA VAL A 116 -0.62 -5.64 -23.31
C VAL A 116 0.21 -6.94 -23.22
N HIS A 117 1.55 -6.83 -23.13
CA HIS A 117 2.51 -7.92 -23.06
C HIS A 117 3.01 -8.24 -21.63
N GLY A 118 2.41 -7.68 -20.58
CA GLY A 118 2.78 -7.97 -19.19
C GLY A 118 4.16 -7.45 -18.77
N ARG A 119 4.81 -6.60 -19.60
CA ARG A 119 6.10 -5.99 -19.27
C ARG A 119 5.90 -4.73 -18.44
N ARG A 120 6.69 -4.60 -17.36
CA ARG A 120 6.78 -3.37 -16.56
C ARG A 120 7.41 -2.26 -17.41
N GLN A 121 6.66 -1.22 -17.74
CA GLN A 121 7.25 0.02 -18.25
C GLN A 121 8.04 0.71 -17.13
N PRO A 122 9.21 1.32 -17.42
CA PRO A 122 9.86 2.21 -16.48
C PRO A 122 8.95 3.41 -16.19
N LEU A 123 8.94 3.88 -14.94
CA LEU A 123 8.23 5.09 -14.50
C LEU A 123 8.55 6.23 -15.48
N ARG A 124 7.55 6.65 -16.26
CA ARG A 124 7.64 7.87 -17.05
C ARG A 124 7.71 9.02 -16.06
N GLU A 125 8.86 9.69 -16.01
CA GLU A 125 9.08 10.91 -15.23
C GLU A 125 8.24 12.05 -15.85
N GLU A 126 6.92 11.99 -15.69
CA GLU A 126 6.06 13.15 -15.88
C GLU A 126 6.08 13.92 -14.55
N GLY A 127 6.54 15.17 -14.59
CA GLY A 127 6.77 16.02 -13.44
C GLY A 127 5.53 16.33 -12.62
N ALA A 128 5.10 15.36 -11.80
CA ALA A 128 4.12 15.57 -10.75
C ALA A 128 4.81 16.28 -9.57
N ALA A 129 4.80 17.61 -9.62
CA ALA A 129 5.02 18.43 -8.44
C ALA A 129 3.97 18.03 -7.39
N TRP A 130 4.42 17.36 -6.32
CA TRP A 130 3.59 17.06 -5.17
C TRP A 130 3.09 18.39 -4.58
N PRO A 131 1.77 18.63 -4.44
CA PRO A 131 1.31 19.84 -3.77
C PRO A 131 1.80 19.80 -2.33
N ARG A 132 2.61 20.79 -1.93
CA ARG A 132 3.04 20.99 -0.55
C ARG A 132 1.77 21.28 0.26
N GLN A 133 1.40 20.38 1.16
CA GLN A 133 0.40 20.72 2.17
C GLN A 133 1.04 21.71 3.13
N THR A 134 0.70 22.99 2.98
CA THR A 134 1.06 24.01 3.97
C THR A 134 0.13 23.80 5.16
N ILE A 135 0.62 23.12 6.19
CA ILE A 135 -0.07 23.06 7.48
C ILE A 135 0.18 24.40 8.17
N THR A 136 -0.84 25.26 8.20
CA THR A 136 -0.84 26.49 9.01
C THR A 136 -0.85 26.09 10.49
N PRO A 137 0.13 26.48 11.32
CA PRO A 137 0.02 26.25 12.76
C PRO A 137 -1.05 27.19 13.31
N ALA A 138 -2.06 26.62 13.97
CA ALA A 138 -2.96 27.38 14.82
C ALA A 138 -2.15 27.89 16.01
N LEU A 139 -2.01 29.21 16.11
CA LEU A 139 -1.41 29.88 17.26
C LEU A 139 -2.36 29.73 18.45
N THR A 140 -1.82 29.35 19.61
CA THR A 140 -2.38 29.66 20.94
C THR A 140 -1.22 30.14 21.79
#